data_AF-A0A1S9UHQ0-F1
#
_entry.id   AF-A0A1S9UHQ0-F1
#
_cell.length_a   1.000
_cell.length_b   1.000
_cell.length_c   1.000
_cell.angle_alpha   90.00
_cell.angle_beta   90.00
_cell.angle_gamma   90.00
#
_symmetry.space_group_name_H-M   'P 1'
#
loop_
_entity.id
_entity.type
_entity.pdbx_description
1 polymer ?
#
loop_
_entity_poly.entity_id
_entity_poly.type
_entity_poly.pdbx_seq_one_letter_code
_entity_poly.pdbx_strand_id
1 'polypeptide(L)'
;MSDLIRFVMINQKNSKWNFELETYTNNILTKIKSALNISDFRFYTNGIKTRRCSIIIDTNEYLVTFTHIFSTKGSQLKIDISGIFSVHPDHNLHNLKIELKDEMMSEWEQCVWLEDRQSEAFSEELYMDIHSVENTLRRVINTILFYKLGGDWWEKYMPTNLTSTYSMRNDQYRKRARSFQDVHTNLMSINTGDLVKILTFKTYKVKELNSFNYSQRELAENYMNSSQRFRYIMSDILNGQKIESHGKELTDILIDEMEVEIDFWKDFFASWFSCDSREFQGKWDSFSEDRNHVAHNKLIDFKLYRKYKKSMDDLLKLIKEAEKEFNDHLNSEMDLYIEELEAMQLINDYEMQFDLRRRVSEEAGVEILVKEQILDLLKEKIIDTFDNIKEDIYYRSDIEVIFVKPHLDKVEKIFTIVHNYFNHKIHVDIEAYIDSSEAGSSSVKLTLYYNDDMEESFNISYTNGSARFDEEQGCYLPFIQEELNISALYNLETAINNLLEDKMLEIEDDEVASFSCQNCQKYAINISDYNGLGIGICLYCEHINHVRKCIECGDVINSPEDDELCDSCKIHCTIA
;
A
#
# COMPACT_ATOMS: atom_id res chain seq x y z
N MET A 1 -38.17 -7.06 -47.23
CA MET A 1 -37.82 -6.11 -46.15
C MET A 1 -38.61 -6.53 -44.93
N SER A 2 -37.96 -6.60 -43.77
CA SER A 2 -38.65 -6.91 -42.51
C SER A 2 -39.39 -5.69 -42.00
N ASP A 3 -40.58 -5.89 -41.43
CA ASP A 3 -41.32 -4.82 -40.77
C ASP A 3 -40.52 -4.26 -39.59
N LEU A 4 -40.43 -2.93 -39.50
CA LEU A 4 -39.76 -2.20 -38.43
C LEU A 4 -40.72 -1.91 -37.29
N ILE A 5 -41.95 -1.50 -37.62
CA ILE A 5 -42.99 -1.15 -36.67
C ILE A 5 -44.29 -1.83 -37.08
N ARG A 6 -45.02 -2.38 -36.11
CA ARG A 6 -46.35 -2.94 -36.31
C ARG A 6 -47.27 -2.55 -35.16
N PHE A 7 -48.42 -1.98 -35.48
CA PHE A 7 -49.49 -1.73 -34.51
C PHE A 7 -50.87 -1.95 -35.12
N VAL A 8 -51.86 -2.15 -34.27
CA VAL A 8 -53.25 -2.42 -34.66
C VAL A 8 -54.18 -1.47 -33.94
N MET A 9 -55.00 -0.77 -34.70
CA MET A 9 -56.13 0.00 -34.20
C MET A 9 -57.34 -0.92 -34.10
N ILE A 10 -58.03 -0.88 -32.94
CA ILE A 10 -59.16 -1.75 -32.64
C ILE A 10 -60.39 -0.90 -32.36
N ASN A 11 -61.52 -1.31 -32.96
CA ASN A 11 -62.85 -0.73 -32.87
C ASN A 11 -62.92 0.74 -33.28
N GLN A 12 -63.62 1.00 -34.39
CA GLN A 12 -63.84 2.37 -34.84
C GLN A 12 -65.00 3.01 -34.03
N LYS A 13 -64.72 4.16 -33.39
CA LYS A 13 -65.62 4.85 -32.44
C LYS A 13 -66.98 5.23 -33.04
N ASN A 14 -67.01 5.58 -34.33
CA ASN A 14 -68.20 6.04 -35.04
C ASN A 14 -68.50 5.16 -36.26
N SER A 15 -68.58 3.85 -36.05
CA SER A 15 -68.76 2.83 -37.10
C SER A 15 -70.05 3.04 -37.92
N LYS A 16 -69.98 3.87 -38.96
CA LYS A 16 -70.90 3.79 -40.09
C LYS A 16 -70.51 2.55 -40.90
N TRP A 17 -71.49 1.82 -41.41
CA TRP A 17 -71.32 0.60 -42.21
C TRP A 17 -70.49 0.75 -43.51
N ASN A 18 -69.99 1.96 -43.80
CA ASN A 18 -69.26 2.31 -45.01
C ASN A 18 -67.83 2.80 -44.68
N PHE A 19 -67.01 1.97 -44.03
CA PHE A 19 -65.58 2.27 -43.89
C PHE A 19 -64.88 2.05 -45.23
N GLU A 20 -64.48 3.14 -45.88
CA GLU A 20 -63.69 3.10 -47.11
C GLU A 20 -62.21 3.31 -46.81
N LEU A 21 -61.44 2.21 -46.88
CA LEU A 21 -59.99 2.22 -46.60
C LEU A 21 -59.23 3.23 -47.48
N GLU A 22 -59.67 3.43 -48.73
CA GLU A 22 -59.11 4.40 -49.66
C GLU A 22 -59.23 5.84 -49.14
N THR A 23 -60.47 6.30 -48.95
CA THR A 23 -60.78 7.64 -48.47
C THR A 23 -60.13 7.91 -47.11
N TYR A 24 -60.14 6.90 -46.23
CA TYR A 24 -59.55 6.99 -44.90
C TYR A 24 -58.03 7.18 -44.93
N THR A 25 -57.30 6.31 -45.65
CA THR A 25 -55.83 6.38 -45.71
C THR A 25 -55.33 7.62 -46.43
N ASN A 26 -56.03 8.10 -47.47
CA ASN A 26 -55.72 9.35 -48.14
C ASN A 26 -55.85 10.56 -47.19
N ASN A 27 -56.94 10.61 -46.41
CA ASN A 27 -57.17 11.70 -45.44
C ASN A 27 -56.08 11.73 -44.36
N ILE A 28 -55.73 10.56 -43.80
CA ILE A 28 -54.66 10.48 -42.79
C ILE A 28 -53.32 10.95 -43.37
N LEU A 29 -52.90 10.41 -44.50
CA LEU A 29 -51.60 10.75 -45.06
C LEU A 29 -51.53 12.22 -45.50
N THR A 30 -52.64 12.84 -45.90
CA THR A 30 -52.69 14.27 -46.21
C THR A 30 -52.46 15.13 -44.97
N LYS A 31 -53.07 14.76 -43.83
CA LYS A 31 -52.83 15.44 -42.55
C LYS A 31 -51.39 15.25 -42.09
N ILE A 32 -50.86 14.03 -42.14
CA ILE A 32 -49.48 13.74 -41.72
C ILE A 32 -48.48 14.46 -42.62
N LYS A 33 -48.75 14.59 -43.92
CA LYS A 33 -47.91 15.38 -44.83
C LYS A 33 -47.76 16.82 -44.37
N SER A 34 -48.83 17.43 -43.84
CA SER A 34 -48.77 18.78 -43.28
C SER A 34 -48.04 18.85 -41.93
N ALA A 35 -48.05 17.77 -41.14
CA ALA A 35 -47.40 17.71 -39.84
C ALA A 35 -45.88 17.42 -39.90
N LEU A 36 -45.44 16.57 -40.83
CA LEU A 36 -44.06 16.03 -40.88
C LEU A 36 -43.21 16.50 -42.06
N ASN A 37 -43.60 17.57 -42.77
CA ASN A 37 -42.89 18.07 -43.97
C ASN A 37 -42.54 16.97 -45.00
N ILE A 38 -43.44 16.01 -45.19
CA ILE A 38 -43.23 14.87 -46.10
C ILE A 38 -43.07 15.40 -47.53
N SER A 39 -41.95 15.06 -48.18
CA SER A 39 -41.60 15.53 -49.52
C SER A 39 -42.52 14.93 -50.60
N ASP A 40 -42.78 13.62 -50.54
CA ASP A 40 -43.77 12.95 -51.39
C ASP A 40 -44.31 11.66 -50.72
N PHE A 41 -45.54 11.26 -51.05
CA PHE A 41 -46.06 9.92 -50.74
C PHE A 41 -46.78 9.33 -51.95
N ARG A 42 -46.55 8.05 -52.23
CA ARG A 42 -47.15 7.37 -53.39
C ARG A 42 -47.75 6.03 -53.00
N PHE A 43 -49.03 5.86 -53.29
CA PHE A 43 -49.67 4.55 -53.23
C PHE A 43 -49.30 3.72 -54.46
N TYR A 44 -48.72 2.55 -54.25
CA TYR A 44 -48.35 1.61 -55.30
C TYR A 44 -49.19 0.33 -55.28
N THR A 45 -50.05 0.14 -54.27
CA THR A 45 -51.04 -0.94 -54.23
C THR A 45 -52.31 -0.45 -53.55
N ASN A 46 -53.45 -0.53 -54.26
CA ASN A 46 -54.76 -0.02 -53.82
C ASN A 46 -55.82 -1.12 -53.81
N GLY A 47 -55.74 -2.04 -52.85
CA GLY A 47 -56.76 -3.08 -52.65
C GLY A 47 -57.87 -2.63 -51.69
N ILE A 48 -59.03 -3.28 -51.78
CA ILE A 48 -60.19 -3.03 -50.90
C ILE A 48 -59.85 -3.33 -49.42
N LYS A 49 -59.04 -4.38 -49.18
CA LYS A 49 -58.63 -4.80 -47.82
C LYS A 49 -57.22 -4.35 -47.43
N THR A 50 -56.37 -4.05 -48.41
CA THR A 50 -54.97 -3.72 -48.15
C THR A 50 -54.51 -2.61 -49.08
N ARG A 51 -53.91 -1.56 -48.53
CA ARG A 51 -53.28 -0.46 -49.28
C ARG A 51 -51.83 -0.33 -48.86
N ARG A 52 -50.94 -0.02 -49.81
CA ARG A 52 -49.52 0.20 -49.55
C ARG A 52 -49.06 1.52 -50.13
N CYS A 53 -48.37 2.31 -49.34
CA CYS A 53 -47.71 3.54 -49.78
C CYS A 53 -46.22 3.55 -49.45
N SER A 54 -45.47 4.28 -50.26
CA SER A 54 -44.12 4.72 -49.95
C SER A 54 -44.20 6.17 -49.48
N ILE A 55 -43.53 6.47 -48.37
CA ILE A 55 -43.42 7.80 -47.76
C ILE A 55 -41.94 8.14 -47.71
N ILE A 56 -41.56 9.29 -48.29
CA ILE A 56 -40.18 9.78 -48.24
C ILE A 56 -40.12 10.94 -47.26
N ILE A 57 -39.28 10.81 -46.23
CA ILE A 57 -38.99 11.86 -45.25
C ILE A 57 -37.48 12.12 -45.32
N ASP A 58 -37.12 13.34 -45.71
CA ASP A 58 -35.75 13.74 -46.06
C ASP A 58 -35.11 12.81 -47.11
N THR A 59 -34.20 11.93 -46.67
CA THR A 59 -33.48 10.94 -47.50
C THR A 59 -33.97 9.51 -47.29
N ASN A 60 -34.88 9.27 -46.35
CA ASN A 60 -35.30 7.94 -45.94
C ASN A 60 -36.67 7.58 -46.55
N GLU A 61 -36.74 6.39 -47.14
CA GLU A 61 -37.99 5.84 -47.68
C GLU A 61 -38.58 4.82 -46.70
N TYR A 62 -39.84 5.03 -46.33
CA TYR A 62 -40.63 4.14 -45.48
C TYR A 62 -41.82 3.58 -46.26
N LEU A 63 -41.97 2.26 -46.24
CA LEU A 63 -43.09 1.55 -46.84
C LEU A 63 -44.14 1.29 -45.78
N VAL A 64 -45.31 1.91 -45.90
CA VAL A 64 -46.43 1.72 -44.96
C VAL A 64 -47.52 0.88 -45.61
N THR A 65 -47.89 -0.22 -44.95
CA THR A 65 -48.99 -1.11 -45.34
C THR A 65 -50.15 -0.97 -44.38
N PHE A 66 -51.31 -0.63 -44.90
CA PHE A 66 -52.58 -0.60 -44.17
C PHE A 66 -53.38 -1.84 -44.53
N THR A 67 -53.78 -2.63 -43.56
CA THR A 67 -54.62 -3.81 -43.75
C THR A 67 -55.88 -3.70 -42.89
N HIS A 68 -57.03 -3.56 -43.53
CA HIS A 68 -58.32 -3.52 -42.86
C HIS A 68 -58.89 -4.93 -42.70
N ILE A 69 -59.19 -5.29 -41.47
CA ILE A 69 -59.75 -6.58 -41.09
C ILE A 69 -61.11 -6.30 -40.45
N PHE A 70 -62.17 -6.70 -41.17
CA PHE A 70 -63.53 -6.64 -40.66
C PHE A 70 -63.97 -8.02 -40.18
N SER A 71 -64.44 -8.09 -38.93
CA SER A 71 -65.02 -9.29 -38.34
C SER A 71 -66.42 -9.01 -37.80
N THR A 72 -67.20 -10.06 -37.55
CA THR A 72 -68.51 -9.95 -36.89
C THR A 72 -68.43 -9.36 -35.47
N LYS A 73 -67.23 -9.31 -34.86
CA LYS A 73 -66.98 -8.83 -33.50
C LYS A 73 -66.37 -7.43 -33.44
N GLY A 74 -66.02 -6.81 -34.58
CA GLY A 74 -65.40 -5.50 -34.62
C GLY A 74 -64.53 -5.26 -35.86
N SER A 75 -64.19 -3.98 -36.07
CA SER A 75 -63.27 -3.51 -37.12
C SER A 75 -61.85 -3.39 -36.56
N GLN A 76 -60.86 -3.76 -37.34
CA GLN A 76 -59.44 -3.62 -37.00
C GLN A 76 -58.68 -3.04 -38.19
N LEU A 77 -57.72 -2.16 -37.92
CA LEU A 77 -56.79 -1.66 -38.93
C LEU A 77 -55.38 -1.96 -38.46
N LYS A 78 -54.69 -2.84 -39.20
CA LYS A 78 -53.28 -3.17 -38.98
C LYS A 78 -52.41 -2.25 -39.84
N ILE A 79 -51.38 -1.70 -39.20
CA ILE A 79 -50.38 -0.84 -39.83
C ILE A 79 -49.03 -1.55 -39.69
N ASP A 80 -48.37 -1.78 -40.81
CA ASP A 80 -46.98 -2.26 -40.88
C ASP A 80 -46.11 -1.19 -41.53
N ILE A 81 -45.02 -0.77 -40.88
CA ILE A 81 -44.04 0.17 -41.41
C ILE A 81 -42.74 -0.60 -41.65
N SER A 82 -42.26 -0.61 -42.88
CA SER A 82 -41.02 -1.25 -43.34
C SER A 82 -40.05 -0.18 -43.87
N GLY A 83 -38.74 -0.42 -43.78
CA GLY A 83 -37.73 0.52 -44.28
C GLY A 83 -36.31 -0.03 -44.11
N ILE A 84 -35.31 0.76 -44.48
CA ILE A 84 -33.91 0.46 -44.16
C ILE A 84 -33.70 0.71 -42.67
N PHE A 85 -33.37 -0.34 -41.92
CA PHE A 85 -33.11 -0.22 -40.49
C PHE A 85 -31.69 0.32 -40.24
N SER A 86 -31.58 1.37 -39.44
CA SER A 86 -30.32 1.83 -38.85
C SER A 86 -30.31 1.60 -37.35
N VAL A 87 -29.15 1.23 -36.81
CA VAL A 87 -28.94 1.07 -35.36
C VAL A 87 -29.01 2.43 -34.63
N HIS A 88 -28.76 3.54 -35.34
CA HIS A 88 -28.89 4.88 -34.77
C HIS A 88 -30.34 5.33 -34.64
N PRO A 89 -30.66 6.21 -33.67
CA PRO A 89 -32.01 6.71 -33.47
C PRO A 89 -32.57 7.41 -34.72
N ASP A 90 -33.47 6.72 -35.41
CA ASP A 90 -34.18 7.27 -36.57
C ASP A 90 -35.34 8.17 -36.12
N HIS A 91 -35.07 9.47 -36.02
CA HIS A 91 -36.07 10.48 -35.67
C HIS A 91 -37.26 10.50 -36.63
N ASN A 92 -37.03 10.25 -37.92
CA ASN A 92 -38.07 10.30 -38.93
C ASN A 92 -39.03 9.12 -38.78
N LEU A 93 -38.51 7.91 -38.52
CA LEU A 93 -39.32 6.75 -38.18
C LEU A 93 -40.11 6.95 -36.88
N HIS A 94 -39.49 7.56 -35.87
CA HIS A 94 -40.14 7.84 -34.59
C HIS A 94 -41.32 8.80 -34.77
N ASN A 95 -41.10 9.91 -35.45
CA ASN A 95 -42.15 10.90 -35.67
C ASN A 95 -43.27 10.31 -36.55
N LEU A 96 -42.92 9.57 -37.61
CA LEU A 96 -43.91 8.95 -38.49
C LEU A 96 -44.83 7.98 -37.75
N LYS A 97 -44.27 7.06 -36.93
CA LYS A 97 -45.10 6.06 -36.22
C LYS A 97 -46.01 6.69 -35.17
N ILE A 98 -45.54 7.74 -34.47
CA ILE A 98 -46.31 8.43 -33.45
C ILE A 98 -47.43 9.25 -34.08
N GLU A 99 -47.14 10.05 -35.11
CA GLU A 99 -48.17 10.84 -35.82
C GLU A 99 -49.22 9.96 -36.49
N LEU A 100 -48.81 8.84 -37.12
CA LEU A 100 -49.76 7.86 -37.67
C LEU A 100 -50.71 7.34 -36.59
N LYS A 101 -50.17 6.98 -35.42
CA LYS A 101 -50.99 6.50 -34.31
C LYS A 101 -51.88 7.61 -33.76
N ASP A 102 -51.36 8.80 -33.50
CA ASP A 102 -52.12 9.89 -32.87
C ASP A 102 -53.26 10.38 -33.76
N GLU A 103 -53.03 10.54 -35.06
CA GLU A 103 -54.09 10.88 -36.02
C GLU A 103 -55.19 9.80 -36.04
N MET A 104 -54.82 8.53 -36.03
CA MET A 104 -55.78 7.43 -36.01
C MET A 104 -56.53 7.33 -34.67
N MET A 105 -55.89 7.56 -33.53
CA MET A 105 -56.53 7.42 -32.22
C MET A 105 -57.75 8.33 -32.01
N SER A 106 -57.88 9.41 -32.79
CA SER A 106 -59.08 10.24 -32.80
C SER A 106 -60.34 9.46 -33.20
N GLU A 107 -60.21 8.48 -34.09
CA GLU A 107 -61.32 7.71 -34.66
C GLU A 107 -61.42 6.26 -34.17
N TRP A 108 -60.40 5.77 -33.47
CA TRP A 108 -60.31 4.39 -32.96
C TRP A 108 -60.30 4.35 -31.42
N GLU A 109 -60.84 3.28 -30.83
CA GLU A 109 -60.96 3.12 -29.38
C GLU A 109 -59.62 2.74 -28.73
N GLN A 110 -58.87 1.83 -29.35
CA GLN A 110 -57.66 1.26 -28.79
C GLN A 110 -56.56 1.12 -29.85
N CYS A 111 -55.31 1.22 -29.41
CA CYS A 111 -54.13 0.90 -30.20
C CYS A 111 -53.30 -0.15 -29.47
N VAL A 112 -52.99 -1.24 -30.15
CA VAL A 112 -52.12 -2.32 -29.65
C VAL A 112 -50.82 -2.28 -30.44
N TRP A 113 -49.71 -2.02 -29.76
CA TRP A 113 -48.36 -2.12 -30.34
C TRP A 113 -47.93 -3.58 -30.35
N LEU A 114 -47.51 -4.10 -31.51
CA LEU A 114 -47.15 -5.51 -31.67
C LEU A 114 -45.64 -5.72 -31.85
N GLU A 115 -44.98 -4.85 -32.60
CA GLU A 115 -43.54 -4.92 -32.88
C GLU A 115 -43.00 -3.50 -33.04
N ASP A 116 -41.85 -3.20 -32.44
CA ASP A 116 -41.19 -1.91 -32.58
C ASP A 116 -39.67 -2.07 -32.46
N ARG A 117 -39.03 -2.34 -33.60
CA ARG A 117 -37.59 -2.58 -33.65
C ARG A 117 -36.76 -1.39 -33.20
N GLN A 118 -37.29 -0.18 -33.32
CA GLN A 118 -36.63 1.02 -32.82
C GLN A 118 -36.67 1.06 -31.29
N SER A 119 -37.82 0.78 -30.68
CA SER A 119 -37.93 0.66 -29.22
C SER A 119 -37.10 -0.51 -28.68
N GLU A 120 -37.02 -1.63 -29.40
CA GLU A 120 -36.15 -2.76 -29.05
C GLU A 120 -34.69 -2.34 -29.06
N ALA A 121 -34.22 -1.65 -30.10
CA ALA A 121 -32.85 -1.13 -30.16
C ALA A 121 -32.53 -0.16 -29.02
N PHE A 122 -33.48 0.71 -28.64
CA PHE A 122 -33.31 1.57 -27.46
C PHE A 122 -33.15 0.74 -26.18
N SER A 123 -33.96 -0.30 -26.00
CA SER A 123 -33.85 -1.20 -24.85
C SER A 123 -32.50 -1.92 -24.82
N GLU A 124 -32.05 -2.48 -25.96
CA GLU A 124 -30.77 -3.18 -26.08
C GLU A 124 -29.58 -2.31 -25.66
N GLU A 125 -29.55 -1.05 -26.11
CA GLU A 125 -28.51 -0.11 -25.73
C GLU A 125 -28.57 0.22 -24.23
N LEU A 126 -29.76 0.53 -23.71
CA LEU A 126 -29.94 0.83 -22.29
C LEU A 126 -29.62 -0.37 -21.38
N TYR A 127 -29.79 -1.60 -21.85
CA TYR A 127 -29.37 -2.80 -21.12
C TYR A 127 -27.86 -2.84 -20.88
N MET A 128 -27.05 -2.36 -21.83
CA MET A 128 -25.60 -2.26 -21.64
C MET A 128 -25.25 -1.24 -20.56
N ASP A 129 -25.95 -0.10 -20.54
CA ASP A 129 -25.75 0.96 -19.56
C ASP A 129 -26.16 0.49 -18.15
N ILE A 130 -27.31 -0.20 -18.03
CA ILE A 130 -27.77 -0.85 -16.80
C ILE A 130 -26.71 -1.80 -16.25
N HIS A 131 -26.19 -2.69 -17.10
CA HIS A 131 -25.17 -3.66 -16.71
C HIS A 131 -23.89 -2.96 -16.24
N SER A 132 -23.51 -1.85 -16.87
CA SER A 132 -22.35 -1.05 -16.49
C SER A 132 -22.53 -0.40 -15.12
N VAL A 133 -23.67 0.25 -14.88
CA VAL A 133 -23.99 0.89 -13.59
C VAL A 133 -24.00 -0.12 -12.45
N GLU A 134 -24.74 -1.23 -12.61
CA GLU A 134 -24.89 -2.24 -11.55
C GLU A 134 -23.56 -2.89 -11.18
N ASN A 135 -22.78 -3.32 -12.18
CA ASN A 135 -21.52 -4.02 -11.91
C ASN A 135 -20.43 -3.09 -11.39
N THR A 136 -20.42 -1.84 -11.82
CA THR A 136 -19.49 -0.84 -11.25
C THR A 136 -19.82 -0.64 -9.78
N LEU A 137 -21.10 -0.52 -9.38
CA LEU A 137 -21.45 -0.39 -7.98
C LEU A 137 -21.08 -1.64 -7.17
N ARG A 138 -21.34 -2.85 -7.69
CA ARG A 138 -20.93 -4.11 -7.05
C ARG A 138 -19.43 -4.15 -6.78
N ARG A 139 -18.64 -3.73 -7.77
CA ARG A 139 -17.17 -3.70 -7.67
C ARG A 139 -16.71 -2.70 -6.61
N VAL A 140 -17.27 -1.49 -6.59
CA VAL A 140 -16.95 -0.47 -5.58
C VAL A 140 -17.29 -0.96 -4.17
N ILE A 141 -18.49 -1.50 -3.96
CA ILE A 141 -18.91 -2.06 -2.67
C ILE A 141 -17.95 -3.15 -2.22
N ASN A 142 -17.64 -4.11 -3.10
CA ASN A 142 -16.71 -5.19 -2.79
C ASN A 142 -15.32 -4.66 -2.42
N THR A 143 -14.78 -3.76 -3.23
CA THR A 143 -13.40 -3.29 -3.07
C THR A 143 -13.23 -2.53 -1.76
N ILE A 144 -14.15 -1.60 -1.48
CA ILE A 144 -14.10 -0.80 -0.25
C ILE A 144 -14.30 -1.68 0.99
N LEU A 145 -15.33 -2.53 1.00
CA LEU A 145 -15.64 -3.34 2.18
C LEU A 145 -14.61 -4.45 2.40
N PHE A 146 -14.06 -5.04 1.34
CA PHE A 146 -12.98 -6.03 1.47
C PHE A 146 -11.75 -5.41 2.14
N TYR A 147 -11.37 -4.19 1.75
CA TYR A 147 -10.24 -3.50 2.35
C TYR A 147 -10.51 -3.03 3.79
N LYS A 148 -11.70 -2.46 4.06
CA LYS A 148 -12.02 -1.89 5.38
C LYS A 148 -12.48 -2.91 6.42
N LEU A 149 -13.11 -4.01 6.00
CA LEU A 149 -13.73 -5.00 6.90
C LEU A 149 -13.16 -6.43 6.77
N GLY A 150 -12.33 -6.70 5.77
CA GLY A 150 -11.77 -8.02 5.49
C GLY A 150 -12.63 -8.88 4.56
N GLY A 151 -12.11 -10.05 4.17
CA GLY A 151 -12.72 -10.90 3.14
C GLY A 151 -14.03 -11.59 3.51
N ASP A 152 -14.33 -11.72 4.79
CA ASP A 152 -15.53 -12.37 5.37
C ASP A 152 -16.61 -11.36 5.77
N TRP A 153 -16.50 -10.10 5.32
CA TRP A 153 -17.43 -9.03 5.70
C TRP A 153 -18.90 -9.36 5.38
N TRP A 154 -19.13 -10.11 4.31
CA TRP A 154 -20.48 -10.49 3.90
C TRP A 154 -21.15 -11.37 4.96
N GLU A 155 -20.46 -12.41 5.42
CA GLU A 155 -20.96 -13.34 6.42
C GLU A 155 -21.03 -12.71 7.81
N LYS A 156 -20.11 -11.80 8.13
CA LYS A 156 -19.98 -11.18 9.45
C LYS A 156 -20.97 -10.03 9.70
N TYR A 157 -21.25 -9.21 8.69
CA TYR A 157 -22.03 -7.98 8.88
C TYR A 157 -23.42 -8.03 8.23
N MET A 158 -23.62 -8.69 7.09
CA MET A 158 -24.88 -8.59 6.37
C MET A 158 -26.03 -9.33 7.07
N PRO A 159 -27.25 -8.77 7.04
CA PRO A 159 -28.37 -9.34 7.78
C PRO A 159 -28.83 -10.66 7.17
N THR A 160 -29.31 -11.56 8.04
CA THR A 160 -29.62 -12.97 7.68
C THR A 160 -30.68 -13.11 6.59
N ASN A 161 -31.62 -12.16 6.49
CA ASN A 161 -32.60 -12.12 5.41
C ASN A 161 -31.95 -11.89 4.02
N LEU A 162 -30.91 -11.07 3.97
CA LEU A 162 -30.14 -10.82 2.76
C LEU A 162 -29.27 -12.04 2.44
N THR A 163 -28.46 -12.50 3.40
CA THR A 163 -27.50 -13.59 3.17
C THR A 163 -28.19 -14.90 2.80
N SER A 164 -29.26 -15.30 3.51
CA SER A 164 -30.00 -16.54 3.20
C SER A 164 -30.63 -16.54 1.80
N THR A 165 -31.21 -15.41 1.37
CA THR A 165 -31.84 -15.27 0.05
C THR A 165 -30.84 -15.52 -1.07
N TYR A 166 -29.62 -14.98 -0.94
CA TYR A 166 -28.62 -15.04 -2.00
C TYR A 166 -27.76 -16.31 -1.94
N SER A 167 -27.55 -16.90 -0.76
CA SER A 167 -26.96 -18.24 -0.64
C SER A 167 -27.77 -19.30 -1.39
N MET A 168 -29.10 -19.29 -1.27
CA MET A 168 -29.95 -20.24 -2.01
C MET A 168 -29.89 -20.07 -3.54
N ARG A 169 -29.71 -18.84 -4.03
CA ARG A 169 -29.63 -18.54 -5.47
C ARG A 169 -28.26 -18.91 -6.04
N ASN A 170 -27.19 -18.72 -5.28
CA ASN A 170 -25.81 -18.97 -5.71
C ASN A 170 -25.55 -20.44 -6.06
N ASP A 171 -26.13 -21.38 -5.31
CA ASP A 171 -25.98 -22.81 -5.57
C ASP A 171 -26.47 -23.24 -6.96
N GLN A 172 -27.47 -22.56 -7.52
CA GLN A 172 -27.97 -22.87 -8.86
C GLN A 172 -27.05 -22.35 -9.96
N TYR A 173 -26.45 -21.18 -9.78
CA TYR A 173 -25.53 -20.58 -10.76
C TYR A 173 -24.21 -21.33 -10.82
N ARG A 174 -23.62 -21.66 -9.66
CA ARG A 174 -22.36 -22.43 -9.57
C ARG A 174 -22.48 -23.80 -10.25
N LYS A 175 -23.64 -24.45 -10.14
CA LYS A 175 -23.92 -25.73 -10.83
C LYS A 175 -23.97 -25.61 -12.35
N ARG A 176 -24.39 -24.46 -12.89
CA ARG A 176 -24.51 -24.23 -14.34
C ARG A 176 -23.19 -23.78 -14.96
N ALA A 177 -22.40 -22.97 -14.26
CA ALA A 177 -21.13 -22.43 -14.72
C ALA A 177 -19.95 -23.05 -13.96
N ARG A 178 -19.60 -24.30 -14.29
CA ARG A 178 -18.56 -25.08 -13.57
C ARG A 178 -17.20 -24.37 -13.50
N SER A 179 -16.82 -23.62 -14.52
CA SER A 179 -15.56 -22.85 -14.54
C SER A 179 -15.47 -21.77 -13.45
N PHE A 180 -16.60 -21.38 -12.85
CA PHE A 180 -16.68 -20.36 -11.79
C PHE A 180 -17.27 -20.93 -10.49
N GLN A 181 -17.21 -22.25 -10.29
CA GLN A 181 -17.77 -22.89 -9.09
C GLN A 181 -17.11 -22.38 -7.79
N ASP A 182 -15.83 -22.01 -7.88
CA ASP A 182 -15.00 -21.58 -6.74
C ASP A 182 -15.02 -20.04 -6.54
N VAL A 183 -15.86 -19.31 -7.30
CA VAL A 183 -15.99 -17.85 -7.19
C VAL A 183 -17.09 -17.49 -6.19
N HIS A 184 -16.84 -16.51 -5.33
CA HIS A 184 -17.85 -15.95 -4.43
C HIS A 184 -18.84 -15.07 -5.21
N THR A 185 -20.12 -15.45 -5.22
CA THR A 185 -21.15 -14.84 -6.08
C THR A 185 -22.22 -14.08 -5.31
N ASN A 186 -22.03 -13.82 -4.01
CA ASN A 186 -23.04 -13.20 -3.15
C ASN A 186 -23.52 -11.83 -3.69
N LEU A 187 -22.59 -10.96 -4.09
CA LEU A 187 -22.91 -9.68 -4.73
C LEU A 187 -23.26 -9.79 -6.22
N MET A 188 -22.94 -10.90 -6.89
CA MET A 188 -23.33 -11.12 -8.29
C MET A 188 -24.81 -11.51 -8.41
N SER A 189 -25.35 -12.19 -7.40
CA SER A 189 -26.75 -12.62 -7.37
C SER A 189 -27.71 -11.59 -6.76
N ILE A 190 -27.19 -10.51 -6.17
CA ILE A 190 -28.00 -9.52 -5.45
C ILE A 190 -28.82 -8.64 -6.40
N ASN A 191 -30.09 -8.45 -6.05
CA ASN A 191 -30.99 -7.57 -6.79
C ASN A 191 -30.51 -6.11 -6.74
N THR A 192 -30.82 -5.35 -7.80
CA THR A 192 -30.47 -3.92 -7.94
C THR A 192 -30.90 -3.09 -6.72
N GLY A 193 -32.13 -3.26 -6.24
CA GLY A 193 -32.64 -2.50 -5.08
C GLY A 193 -31.99 -2.88 -3.74
N ASP A 194 -31.41 -4.08 -3.64
CA ASP A 194 -30.76 -4.53 -2.41
C ASP A 194 -29.31 -4.03 -2.30
N LEU A 195 -28.70 -3.58 -3.41
CA LEU A 195 -27.37 -2.95 -3.37
C LEU A 195 -27.34 -1.69 -2.51
N VAL A 196 -28.36 -0.84 -2.61
CA VAL A 196 -28.44 0.36 -1.77
C VAL A 196 -28.63 0.02 -0.30
N LYS A 197 -29.30 -1.08 0.03
CA LYS A 197 -29.44 -1.52 1.41
C LYS A 197 -28.10 -1.82 2.08
N ILE A 198 -27.11 -2.29 1.31
CA ILE A 198 -25.75 -2.50 1.80
C ILE A 198 -25.09 -1.15 2.11
N LEU A 199 -25.19 -0.19 1.19
CA LEU A 199 -24.62 1.15 1.36
C LEU A 199 -25.21 1.87 2.58
N THR A 200 -26.51 1.71 2.84
CA THR A 200 -27.21 2.34 3.97
C THR A 200 -27.25 1.47 5.23
N PHE A 201 -26.52 0.35 5.24
CA PHE A 201 -26.55 -0.59 6.35
C PHE A 201 -25.92 0.00 7.61
N LYS A 202 -26.48 -0.34 8.77
CA LYS A 202 -25.94 0.11 10.06
C LYS A 202 -25.88 -1.06 11.03
N THR A 203 -24.76 -1.17 11.74
CA THR A 203 -24.65 -2.02 12.93
C THR A 203 -24.98 -1.20 14.16
N TYR A 204 -25.39 -1.89 15.21
CA TYR A 204 -25.81 -1.27 16.45
C TYR A 204 -25.16 -1.99 17.62
N LYS A 205 -24.77 -1.21 18.62
CA LYS A 205 -24.30 -1.71 19.92
C LYS A 205 -25.21 -1.20 21.03
N VAL A 206 -25.16 -1.87 22.17
CA VAL A 206 -25.86 -1.38 23.37
C VAL A 206 -25.17 -0.12 23.87
N LYS A 207 -25.94 0.92 24.21
CA LYS A 207 -25.41 2.15 24.80
C LYS A 207 -24.63 1.86 26.07
N GLU A 208 -23.54 2.57 26.32
CA GLU A 208 -22.78 2.43 27.58
C GLU A 208 -23.65 2.75 28.81
N LEU A 209 -24.43 3.84 28.71
CA LEU A 209 -25.48 4.19 29.66
C LEU A 209 -26.81 3.66 29.14
N ASN A 210 -27.26 2.54 29.70
CA ASN A 210 -28.49 1.87 29.29
C ASN A 210 -29.32 1.45 30.52
N SER A 211 -30.60 1.15 30.31
CA SER A 211 -31.55 0.74 31.35
C SER A 211 -31.23 -0.61 32.01
N PHE A 212 -30.25 -1.37 31.48
CA PHE A 212 -29.83 -2.70 31.94
C PHE A 212 -28.56 -2.68 32.81
N ASN A 213 -27.70 -1.65 32.69
CA ASN A 213 -26.45 -1.52 33.43
C ASN A 213 -26.67 -0.70 34.70
N TYR A 214 -26.96 -1.41 35.79
CA TYR A 214 -27.31 -0.82 37.08
C TYR A 214 -26.06 -0.47 37.90
N SER A 215 -25.58 0.77 37.78
CA SER A 215 -24.74 1.38 38.83
C SER A 215 -25.27 2.79 39.14
N GLN A 216 -25.82 2.91 40.36
CA GLN A 216 -26.55 4.06 40.89
C GLN A 216 -25.82 5.41 40.75
N ARG A 217 -26.49 6.39 40.13
CA ARG A 217 -27.07 7.61 40.73
C ARG A 217 -27.36 8.58 39.57
N GLU A 218 -28.60 9.05 39.45
CA GLU A 218 -29.03 10.10 38.50
C GLU A 218 -29.34 9.68 37.06
N LEU A 219 -30.19 8.67 36.85
CA LEU A 219 -30.90 8.56 35.56
C LEU A 219 -32.26 9.26 35.65
N ALA A 220 -32.56 10.08 34.64
CA ALA A 220 -33.84 10.76 34.45
C ALA A 220 -35.03 9.77 34.51
N GLU A 221 -36.22 10.25 34.91
CA GLU A 221 -37.46 9.46 35.07
C GLU A 221 -37.77 8.52 33.90
N ASN A 222 -37.34 8.88 32.68
CA ASN A 222 -37.55 8.09 31.45
C ASN A 222 -36.89 6.70 31.47
N TYR A 223 -35.66 6.55 31.98
CA TYR A 223 -34.96 5.25 32.02
C TYR A 223 -35.51 4.31 33.09
N MET A 224 -36.03 4.89 34.19
CA MET A 224 -36.62 4.11 35.27
C MET A 224 -37.90 3.39 34.82
N ASN A 225 -38.68 4.02 33.92
CA ASN A 225 -39.89 3.45 33.34
C ASN A 225 -39.59 2.29 32.35
N SER A 226 -38.59 2.44 31.47
CA SER A 226 -38.20 1.38 30.52
C SER A 226 -37.65 0.12 31.22
N SER A 227 -36.81 0.29 32.24
CA SER A 227 -36.30 -0.81 33.07
C SER A 227 -37.41 -1.57 33.81
N GLN A 228 -38.42 -0.86 34.32
CA GLN A 228 -39.57 -1.48 35.00
C GLN A 228 -40.47 -2.24 34.01
N ARG A 229 -40.74 -1.65 32.84
CA ARG A 229 -41.51 -2.30 31.77
C ARG A 229 -40.84 -3.56 31.26
N PHE A 230 -39.53 -3.52 31.00
CA PHE A 230 -38.77 -4.70 30.61
C PHE A 230 -38.87 -5.82 31.66
N ARG A 231 -38.69 -5.49 32.96
CA ARG A 231 -38.83 -6.45 34.05
C ARG A 231 -40.22 -7.08 34.13
N TYR A 232 -41.27 -6.27 33.96
CA TYR A 232 -42.64 -6.77 33.90
C TYR A 232 -42.84 -7.74 32.73
N ILE A 233 -42.46 -7.34 31.51
CA ILE A 233 -42.55 -8.17 30.30
C ILE A 233 -41.81 -9.49 30.47
N MET A 234 -40.57 -9.46 30.95
CA MET A 234 -39.77 -10.66 31.17
C MET A 234 -40.38 -11.56 32.26
N SER A 235 -40.89 -10.99 33.35
CA SER A 235 -41.59 -11.74 34.38
C SER A 235 -42.84 -12.43 33.82
N ASP A 236 -43.64 -11.73 33.01
CA ASP A 236 -44.86 -12.27 32.42
C ASP A 236 -44.55 -13.42 31.42
N ILE A 237 -43.51 -13.26 30.59
CA ILE A 237 -43.02 -14.31 29.67
C ILE A 237 -42.54 -15.53 30.47
N LEU A 238 -41.70 -15.33 31.49
CA LEU A 238 -41.15 -16.42 32.30
C LEU A 238 -42.22 -17.14 33.14
N ASN A 239 -43.36 -16.49 33.40
CA ASN A 239 -44.53 -17.08 34.05
C ASN A 239 -45.54 -17.70 33.05
N GLY A 240 -45.14 -17.93 31.80
CA GLY A 240 -45.86 -18.76 30.84
C GLY A 240 -46.54 -18.02 29.70
N GLN A 241 -46.38 -16.70 29.59
CA GLN A 241 -46.83 -15.97 28.39
C GLN A 241 -45.89 -16.16 27.20
N LYS A 242 -46.45 -16.08 25.99
CA LYS A 242 -45.66 -16.19 24.76
C LYS A 242 -44.88 -14.89 24.52
N ILE A 243 -43.61 -15.00 24.15
CA ILE A 243 -42.79 -13.82 23.78
C ILE A 243 -43.44 -12.93 22.71
N GLU A 244 -44.21 -13.54 21.81
CA GLU A 244 -44.97 -12.88 20.74
C GLU A 244 -45.99 -11.86 21.27
N SER A 245 -46.56 -12.07 22.46
CA SER A 245 -47.56 -11.16 23.03
C SER A 245 -46.98 -9.81 23.43
N HIS A 246 -45.68 -9.78 23.75
CA HIS A 246 -44.93 -8.57 24.11
C HIS A 246 -43.92 -8.17 23.04
N GLY A 247 -43.93 -8.82 21.87
CA GLY A 247 -42.86 -8.70 20.88
C GLY A 247 -42.61 -7.26 20.42
N LYS A 248 -43.67 -6.47 20.21
CA LYS A 248 -43.53 -5.05 19.83
C LYS A 248 -42.94 -4.20 20.96
N GLU A 249 -43.48 -4.32 22.17
CA GLU A 249 -43.00 -3.55 23.33
C GLU A 249 -41.55 -3.89 23.68
N LEU A 250 -41.19 -5.18 23.61
CA LEU A 250 -39.81 -5.63 23.79
C LEU A 250 -38.89 -5.08 22.70
N THR A 251 -39.34 -5.08 21.44
CA THR A 251 -38.56 -4.53 20.32
C THR A 251 -38.32 -3.03 20.49
N ASP A 252 -39.35 -2.27 20.87
CA ASP A 252 -39.24 -0.82 21.10
C ASP A 252 -38.25 -0.53 22.24
N ILE A 253 -38.35 -1.25 23.36
CA ILE A 253 -37.39 -1.13 24.47
C ILE A 253 -35.97 -1.43 23.99
N LEU A 254 -35.77 -2.52 23.25
CA LEU A 254 -34.44 -2.87 22.77
C LEU A 254 -33.89 -1.82 21.81
N ILE A 255 -34.69 -1.31 20.86
CA ILE A 255 -34.27 -0.25 19.93
C ILE A 255 -33.82 1.01 20.69
N ASP A 256 -34.55 1.41 21.73
CA ASP A 256 -34.24 2.60 22.52
C ASP A 256 -32.91 2.48 23.28
N GLU A 257 -32.46 1.27 23.59
CA GLU A 257 -31.22 0.99 24.31
C GLU A 257 -30.00 0.80 23.39
N MET A 258 -30.22 0.82 22.07
CA MET A 258 -29.18 0.65 21.06
C MET A 258 -28.74 1.99 20.49
N GLU A 259 -27.47 2.09 20.12
CA GLU A 259 -26.91 3.19 19.35
C GLU A 259 -26.18 2.65 18.11
N VAL A 260 -26.03 3.49 17.10
CA VAL A 260 -25.32 3.12 15.88
C VAL A 260 -23.85 2.93 16.23
N GLU A 261 -23.32 1.75 15.91
CA GLU A 261 -21.90 1.43 16.07
C GLU A 261 -21.13 1.74 14.78
N ILE A 262 -21.62 1.22 13.65
CA ILE A 262 -21.06 1.44 12.32
C ILE A 262 -22.19 1.88 11.39
N ASP A 263 -22.01 3.00 10.70
CA ASP A 263 -22.85 3.50 9.62
C ASP A 263 -22.07 3.32 8.31
N PHE A 264 -22.41 2.28 7.52
CA PHE A 264 -21.61 1.89 6.35
C PHE A 264 -21.40 3.06 5.39
N TRP A 265 -22.43 3.88 5.17
CA TRP A 265 -22.31 5.05 4.33
C TRP A 265 -21.28 6.01 4.91
N LYS A 266 -21.45 6.44 6.16
CA LYS A 266 -20.57 7.46 6.76
C LYS A 266 -19.14 6.98 6.93
N ASP A 267 -18.97 5.73 7.37
CA ASP A 267 -17.68 5.22 7.81
C ASP A 267 -16.85 4.69 6.64
N PHE A 268 -17.49 4.19 5.57
CA PHE A 268 -16.78 3.55 4.46
C PHE A 268 -16.97 4.21 3.10
N PHE A 269 -18.12 4.83 2.81
CA PHE A 269 -18.44 5.31 1.46
C PHE A 269 -18.39 6.83 1.31
N ALA A 270 -18.79 7.59 2.32
CA ALA A 270 -19.05 9.02 2.22
C ALA A 270 -17.85 9.84 1.74
N SER A 271 -16.64 9.44 2.13
CA SER A 271 -15.39 10.11 1.72
C SER A 271 -15.10 10.01 0.23
N TRP A 272 -15.63 9.00 -0.45
CA TRP A 272 -15.33 8.71 -1.86
C TRP A 272 -16.40 9.23 -2.82
N PHE A 273 -17.63 9.40 -2.34
CA PHE A 273 -18.73 9.90 -3.17
C PHE A 273 -18.83 11.42 -3.11
N SER A 274 -19.04 12.06 -4.27
CA SER A 274 -19.22 13.51 -4.39
C SER A 274 -20.62 14.00 -3.98
N CYS A 275 -21.51 13.08 -3.58
CA CYS A 275 -22.87 13.38 -3.12
C CYS A 275 -23.17 12.69 -1.79
N ASP A 276 -24.21 13.14 -1.10
CA ASP A 276 -24.65 12.50 0.15
C ASP A 276 -25.47 11.21 -0.08
N SER A 277 -25.70 10.47 1.01
CA SER A 277 -26.43 9.19 0.98
C SER A 277 -27.83 9.32 0.39
N ARG A 278 -28.53 10.43 0.68
CA ARG A 278 -29.93 10.63 0.30
C ARG A 278 -30.02 10.95 -1.19
N GLU A 279 -29.11 11.78 -1.69
CA GLU A 279 -29.00 12.08 -3.11
C GLU A 279 -28.66 10.82 -3.91
N PHE A 280 -27.67 10.05 -3.45
CA PHE A 280 -27.30 8.79 -4.10
C PHE A 280 -28.48 7.81 -4.14
N GLN A 281 -29.17 7.62 -3.01
CA GLN A 281 -30.35 6.76 -2.90
C GLN A 281 -31.45 7.20 -3.87
N GLY A 282 -31.76 8.51 -3.94
CA GLY A 282 -32.78 9.02 -4.87
C GLY A 282 -32.44 8.77 -6.35
N LYS A 283 -31.15 8.91 -6.72
CA LYS A 283 -30.67 8.57 -8.07
C LYS A 283 -30.77 7.08 -8.34
N TRP A 284 -30.44 6.24 -7.38
CA TRP A 284 -30.51 4.78 -7.51
C TRP A 284 -31.93 4.24 -7.56
N ASP A 285 -32.86 4.80 -6.80
CA ASP A 285 -34.27 4.44 -6.82
C ASP A 285 -34.87 4.77 -8.19
N SER A 286 -34.57 5.97 -8.72
CA SER A 286 -34.96 6.37 -10.09
C SER A 286 -34.38 5.43 -11.14
N PHE A 287 -33.09 5.09 -11.02
CA PHE A 287 -32.44 4.10 -11.89
C PHE A 287 -33.10 2.73 -11.79
N SER A 288 -33.50 2.28 -10.61
CA SER A 288 -34.14 0.98 -10.40
C SER A 288 -35.51 0.89 -11.07
N GLU A 289 -36.29 1.98 -11.05
CA GLU A 289 -37.54 2.09 -11.79
C GLU A 289 -37.33 2.05 -13.30
N ASP A 290 -36.37 2.84 -13.79
CA ASP A 290 -36.01 2.93 -15.21
C ASP A 290 -35.48 1.57 -15.74
N ARG A 291 -34.60 0.91 -14.97
CA ARG A 291 -34.11 -0.44 -15.23
C ARG A 291 -35.25 -1.45 -15.34
N ASN A 292 -36.25 -1.39 -14.45
CA ASN A 292 -37.40 -2.28 -14.51
C ASN A 292 -38.28 -2.01 -15.75
N HIS A 293 -38.34 -0.76 -16.21
CA HIS A 293 -39.01 -0.41 -17.45
C HIS A 293 -38.37 -1.13 -18.64
N VAL A 294 -37.03 -0.99 -18.78
CA VAL A 294 -36.24 -1.62 -19.84
C VAL A 294 -36.29 -3.14 -19.73
N ALA A 295 -36.12 -3.68 -18.51
CA ALA A 295 -36.03 -5.12 -18.25
C ALA A 295 -37.30 -5.92 -18.62
N HIS A 296 -38.46 -5.26 -18.61
CA HIS A 296 -39.74 -5.84 -18.96
C HIS A 296 -40.16 -5.54 -20.40
N ASN A 297 -39.24 -5.06 -21.26
CA ASN A 297 -39.46 -4.76 -22.67
C ASN A 297 -40.69 -3.87 -22.92
N LYS A 298 -40.99 -2.92 -22.02
CA LYS A 298 -42.06 -1.98 -22.29
C LYS A 298 -41.57 -0.94 -23.30
N LEU A 299 -42.51 -0.28 -23.99
CA LEU A 299 -42.19 0.64 -25.08
C LEU A 299 -41.43 1.87 -24.59
N ILE A 300 -40.37 2.21 -25.31
CA ILE A 300 -39.49 3.35 -25.04
C ILE A 300 -39.58 4.32 -26.21
N ASP A 301 -40.03 5.54 -25.92
CA ASP A 301 -39.98 6.64 -26.88
C ASP A 301 -38.61 7.34 -26.85
N PHE A 302 -38.37 8.22 -27.82
CA PHE A 302 -37.09 8.89 -27.95
C PHE A 302 -36.76 9.82 -26.75
N LYS A 303 -37.78 10.42 -26.12
CA LYS A 303 -37.60 11.31 -24.98
C LYS A 303 -37.20 10.52 -23.74
N LEU A 304 -37.83 9.37 -23.53
CA LEU A 304 -37.56 8.45 -22.43
C LEU A 304 -36.19 7.81 -22.57
N TYR A 305 -35.84 7.34 -23.78
CA TYR A 305 -34.50 6.82 -24.07
C TYR A 305 -33.41 7.82 -23.68
N ARG A 306 -33.52 9.09 -24.11
CA ARG A 306 -32.54 10.13 -23.75
C ARG A 306 -32.50 10.41 -22.24
N LYS A 307 -33.65 10.39 -21.57
CA LYS A 307 -33.72 10.56 -20.11
C LYS A 307 -32.99 9.43 -19.39
N TYR A 308 -33.27 8.18 -19.78
CA TYR A 308 -32.70 6.98 -19.17
C TYR A 308 -31.20 6.95 -19.37
N LYS A 309 -30.75 7.15 -20.61
CA LYS A 309 -29.33 7.21 -20.95
C LYS A 309 -28.59 8.25 -20.11
N LYS A 310 -29.10 9.49 -20.07
CA LYS A 310 -28.52 10.55 -19.23
C LYS A 310 -28.47 10.15 -17.75
N SER A 311 -29.56 9.61 -17.21
CA SER A 311 -29.62 9.21 -15.79
C SER A 311 -28.62 8.10 -15.46
N MET A 312 -28.44 7.14 -16.38
CA MET A 312 -27.48 6.05 -16.23
C MET A 312 -26.04 6.55 -16.36
N ASP A 313 -25.76 7.42 -17.32
CA ASP A 313 -24.44 8.05 -17.51
C ASP A 313 -24.03 8.88 -16.27
N ASP A 314 -24.94 9.72 -15.77
CA ASP A 314 -24.71 10.56 -14.59
C ASP A 314 -24.42 9.70 -13.36
N LEU A 315 -25.17 8.62 -13.15
CA LEU A 315 -24.98 7.69 -12.04
C LEU A 315 -23.69 6.87 -12.17
N LEU A 316 -23.39 6.37 -13.38
CA LEU A 316 -22.16 5.64 -13.67
C LEU A 316 -20.93 6.51 -13.39
N LYS A 317 -20.99 7.78 -13.79
CA LYS A 317 -19.92 8.75 -13.55
C LYS A 317 -19.65 8.92 -12.05
N LEU A 318 -20.69 9.12 -11.24
CA LEU A 318 -20.57 9.24 -9.79
C LEU A 318 -19.88 8.02 -9.16
N ILE A 319 -20.28 6.81 -9.57
CA ILE A 319 -19.72 5.56 -9.03
C ILE A 319 -18.25 5.39 -9.47
N LYS A 320 -17.93 5.71 -10.73
CA LYS A 320 -16.54 5.64 -11.25
C LYS A 320 -15.62 6.66 -10.60
N GLU A 321 -16.11 7.86 -10.30
CA GLU A 321 -15.35 8.85 -9.56
C GLU A 321 -15.01 8.33 -8.16
N ALA A 322 -16.00 7.78 -7.44
CA ALA A 322 -15.76 7.18 -6.12
C ALA A 322 -14.80 5.99 -6.17
N GLU A 323 -14.91 5.13 -7.19
CA GLU A 323 -13.96 4.05 -7.42
C GLU A 323 -12.54 4.56 -7.60
N LYS A 324 -12.37 5.61 -8.41
CA LYS A 324 -11.07 6.17 -8.71
C LYS A 324 -10.44 6.80 -7.47
N GLU A 325 -11.19 7.64 -6.75
CA GLU A 325 -10.71 8.28 -5.51
C GLU A 325 -10.27 7.23 -4.46
N PHE A 326 -11.05 6.15 -4.31
CA PHE A 326 -10.68 5.06 -3.40
C PHE A 326 -9.42 4.33 -3.85
N ASN A 327 -9.29 4.01 -5.15
CA ASN A 327 -8.12 3.29 -5.67
C ASN A 327 -6.85 4.16 -5.62
N ASP A 328 -6.96 5.46 -5.88
CA ASP A 328 -5.83 6.39 -5.78
C ASP A 328 -5.32 6.46 -4.31
N HIS A 329 -6.25 6.51 -3.35
CA HIS A 329 -5.92 6.41 -1.92
C HIS A 329 -5.32 5.04 -1.55
N LEU A 330 -5.95 3.95 -2.01
CA LEU A 330 -5.50 2.59 -1.75
C LEU A 330 -4.06 2.40 -2.23
N ASN A 331 -3.73 2.82 -3.45
CA ASN A 331 -2.37 2.70 -3.98
C ASN A 331 -1.36 3.48 -3.12
N SER A 332 -1.73 4.66 -2.62
CA SER A 332 -0.84 5.45 -1.74
C SER A 332 -0.60 4.83 -0.36
N GLU A 333 -1.60 4.13 0.21
CA GLU A 333 -1.46 3.47 1.52
C GLU A 333 -0.88 2.05 1.39
N MET A 334 -1.22 1.32 0.33
CA MET A 334 -0.81 -0.05 0.09
C MET A 334 0.70 -0.15 -0.08
N ASP A 335 1.32 0.82 -0.76
CA ASP A 335 2.78 0.86 -0.95
C ASP A 335 3.49 0.88 0.42
N LEU A 336 3.01 1.71 1.35
CA LEU A 336 3.56 1.79 2.71
C LEU A 336 3.34 0.49 3.51
N TYR A 337 2.15 -0.11 3.39
CA TYR A 337 1.82 -1.35 4.10
C TYR A 337 2.62 -2.56 3.58
N ILE A 338 2.82 -2.65 2.26
CA ILE A 338 3.63 -3.70 1.64
C ILE A 338 5.09 -3.53 2.06
N GLU A 339 5.63 -2.31 2.02
CA GLU A 339 7.00 -2.04 2.49
C GLU A 339 7.21 -2.46 3.96
N GLU A 340 6.22 -2.21 4.83
CA GLU A 340 6.27 -2.62 6.23
C GLU A 340 6.24 -4.15 6.40
N LEU A 341 5.40 -4.84 5.63
CA LEU A 341 5.33 -6.31 5.63
C LEU A 341 6.62 -6.95 5.10
N GLU A 342 7.20 -6.41 4.03
CA GLU A 342 8.47 -6.87 3.47
C GLU A 342 9.62 -6.67 4.48
N ALA A 343 9.65 -5.54 5.19
CA ALA A 343 10.62 -5.29 6.24
C ALA A 343 10.47 -6.26 7.43
N MET A 344 9.23 -6.53 7.87
CA MET A 344 8.97 -7.53 8.92
C MET A 344 9.38 -8.94 8.49
N GLN A 345 9.11 -9.32 7.25
CA GLN A 345 9.50 -10.63 6.73
C GLN A 345 11.03 -10.79 6.70
N LEU A 346 11.75 -9.75 6.29
CA LEU A 346 13.22 -9.76 6.27
C LEU A 346 13.82 -9.90 7.68
N ILE A 347 13.23 -9.24 8.68
CA ILE A 347 13.64 -9.39 10.09
C ILE A 347 13.39 -10.84 10.56
N ASN A 348 12.19 -11.37 10.31
CA ASN A 348 11.83 -12.73 10.73
C ASN A 348 12.70 -13.80 10.07
N ASP A 349 13.04 -13.64 8.80
CA ASP A 349 13.95 -14.54 8.09
C ASP A 349 15.38 -14.50 8.68
N TYR A 350 15.85 -13.31 9.08
CA TYR A 350 17.13 -13.15 9.75
C TYR A 350 17.14 -13.83 11.14
N GLU A 351 16.10 -13.62 11.95
CA GLU A 351 15.94 -14.26 13.26
C GLU A 351 15.90 -15.79 13.13
N MET A 352 15.14 -16.32 12.17
CA MET A 352 15.09 -17.76 11.90
C MET A 352 16.47 -18.34 11.55
N GLN A 353 17.23 -17.66 10.68
CA GLN A 353 18.57 -18.12 10.31
C GLN A 353 19.53 -18.10 11.49
N PHE A 354 19.45 -17.08 12.34
CA PHE A 354 20.23 -16.98 13.57
C PHE A 354 19.91 -18.13 14.54
N ASP A 355 18.63 -18.39 14.78
CA ASP A 355 18.18 -19.50 15.65
C ASP A 355 18.53 -20.88 15.10
N LEU A 356 18.54 -21.04 13.77
CA LEU A 356 19.02 -22.26 13.11
C LEU A 356 20.51 -22.47 13.38
N ARG A 357 21.36 -21.45 13.13
CA ARG A 357 22.80 -21.54 13.39
C ARG A 357 23.10 -21.82 14.86
N ARG A 358 22.40 -21.17 15.79
CA ARG A 358 22.59 -21.41 17.22
C ARG A 358 22.28 -22.86 17.61
N ARG A 359 21.16 -23.42 17.12
CA ARG A 359 20.83 -24.83 17.33
C ARG A 359 21.87 -25.77 16.76
N VAL A 360 22.34 -25.51 15.54
CA VAL A 360 23.41 -26.31 14.92
C VAL A 360 24.68 -26.28 15.77
N SER A 361 25.09 -25.09 16.25
CA SER A 361 26.24 -24.92 17.13
C SER A 361 26.09 -25.65 18.47
N GLU A 362 24.91 -25.56 19.10
CA GLU A 362 24.59 -26.23 20.37
C GLU A 362 24.58 -27.77 20.24
N GLU A 363 24.05 -28.31 19.14
CA GLU A 363 23.98 -29.76 18.91
C GLU A 363 25.33 -30.36 18.50
N ALA A 364 26.05 -29.70 17.60
CA ALA A 364 27.33 -30.20 17.08
C ALA A 364 28.53 -29.83 17.96
N GLY A 365 28.38 -28.87 18.89
CA GLY A 365 29.47 -28.36 19.71
C GLY A 365 30.55 -27.66 18.89
N VAL A 366 30.13 -26.86 17.90
CA VAL A 366 31.01 -26.01 17.07
C VAL A 366 30.50 -24.59 17.07
N GLU A 367 31.37 -23.59 17.02
CA GLU A 367 30.95 -22.20 16.87
C GLU A 367 30.84 -21.80 15.40
N ILE A 368 29.64 -21.40 14.99
CA ILE A 368 29.36 -20.84 13.66
C ILE A 368 28.91 -19.40 13.83
N LEU A 369 29.85 -18.47 13.72
CA LEU A 369 29.60 -17.04 13.92
C LEU A 369 29.08 -16.35 12.66
N VAL A 370 28.21 -15.36 12.85
CA VAL A 370 27.80 -14.43 11.79
C VAL A 370 28.86 -13.33 11.61
N LYS A 371 28.80 -12.63 10.48
CA LYS A 371 29.79 -11.63 10.09
C LYS A 371 30.09 -10.60 11.18
N GLU A 372 29.04 -10.09 11.84
CA GLU A 372 29.14 -9.09 12.91
C GLU A 372 29.88 -9.66 14.13
N GLN A 373 29.59 -10.91 14.50
CA GLN A 373 30.27 -11.58 15.62
C GLN A 373 31.75 -11.83 15.32
N ILE A 374 32.11 -12.21 14.09
CA ILE A 374 33.51 -12.38 13.67
C ILE A 374 34.26 -11.05 13.73
N LEU A 375 33.62 -9.97 13.26
CA LEU A 375 34.17 -8.63 13.31
C LEU A 375 34.44 -8.19 14.75
N ASP A 376 33.48 -8.37 15.65
CA ASP A 376 33.62 -7.98 17.05
C ASP A 376 34.72 -8.78 17.76
N LEU A 377 34.78 -10.10 17.52
CA LEU A 377 35.81 -10.98 18.07
C LEU A 377 37.23 -10.52 17.68
N LEU A 378 37.44 -10.23 16.39
CA LEU A 378 38.75 -9.80 15.88
C LEU A 378 39.09 -8.39 16.36
N LYS A 379 38.11 -7.47 16.40
CA LYS A 379 38.30 -6.10 16.92
C LYS A 379 38.72 -6.11 18.38
N GLU A 380 38.06 -6.91 19.21
CA GLU A 380 38.40 -7.03 20.63
C GLU A 380 39.87 -7.41 20.80
N LYS A 381 40.35 -8.46 20.12
CA LYS A 381 41.75 -8.91 20.25
C LYS A 381 42.77 -7.90 19.72
N ILE A 382 42.43 -7.18 18.66
CA ILE A 382 43.28 -6.09 18.16
C ILE A 382 43.35 -4.94 19.17
N ILE A 383 42.20 -4.52 19.70
CA ILE A 383 42.10 -3.43 20.69
C ILE A 383 42.89 -3.78 21.94
N ASP A 384 42.68 -4.98 22.50
CA ASP A 384 43.39 -5.45 23.70
C ASP A 384 44.92 -5.38 23.51
N THR A 385 45.41 -5.77 22.32
CA THR A 385 46.86 -5.76 22.02
C THR A 385 47.42 -4.35 21.98
N PHE A 386 46.75 -3.41 21.29
CA PHE A 386 47.24 -2.03 21.20
C PHE A 386 47.05 -1.24 22.48
N ASP A 387 46.02 -1.54 23.27
CA ASP A 387 45.85 -0.95 24.60
C ASP A 387 46.98 -1.42 25.54
N ASN A 388 47.38 -2.71 25.50
CA ASN A 388 48.55 -3.19 26.26
C ASN A 388 49.85 -2.45 25.87
N ILE A 389 50.15 -2.33 24.57
CA ILE A 389 51.33 -1.60 24.09
C ILE A 389 51.29 -0.14 24.56
N LYS A 390 50.12 0.49 24.51
CA LYS A 390 49.94 1.88 24.94
C LYS A 390 50.13 2.04 26.44
N GLU A 391 49.69 1.08 27.25
CA GLU A 391 49.92 1.07 28.70
C GLU A 391 51.41 0.92 29.04
N ASP A 392 52.13 0.04 28.33
CA ASP A 392 53.57 -0.19 28.54
C ASP A 392 54.42 1.06 28.29
N ILE A 393 54.02 1.89 27.31
CA ILE A 393 54.72 3.14 26.95
C ILE A 393 54.08 4.39 27.54
N TYR A 394 53.10 4.26 28.44
CA TYR A 394 52.30 5.38 28.93
C TYR A 394 53.10 6.47 29.65
N TYR A 395 54.20 6.09 30.31
CA TYR A 395 55.03 7.02 31.10
C TYR A 395 56.03 7.83 30.26
N ARG A 396 56.23 7.47 28.99
CA ARG A 396 57.17 8.12 28.09
C ARG A 396 56.64 9.46 27.59
N SER A 397 57.27 10.57 27.99
CA SER A 397 56.90 11.93 27.54
C SER A 397 57.48 12.31 26.18
N ASP A 398 58.46 11.54 25.69
CA ASP A 398 59.22 11.79 24.47
C ASP A 398 58.52 11.30 23.19
N ILE A 399 57.38 10.61 23.32
CA ILE A 399 56.59 10.07 22.22
C ILE A 399 55.12 10.50 22.29
N GLU A 400 54.49 10.61 21.12
CA GLU A 400 53.06 10.78 20.95
C GLU A 400 52.44 9.53 20.33
N VAL A 401 51.41 8.97 21.00
CA VAL A 401 50.72 7.75 20.57
C VAL A 401 49.29 8.08 20.14
N ILE A 402 48.93 7.68 18.92
CA ILE A 402 47.59 7.82 18.35
C ILE A 402 47.05 6.42 18.06
N PHE A 403 45.94 6.06 18.70
CA PHE A 403 45.21 4.83 18.46
C PHE A 403 43.77 5.12 18.03
N VAL A 404 43.37 4.55 16.90
CA VAL A 404 42.01 4.63 16.33
C VAL A 404 41.42 3.23 16.29
N LYS A 405 40.23 3.07 16.85
CA LYS A 405 39.53 1.77 16.87
C LYS A 405 39.24 1.32 15.42
N PRO A 406 39.59 0.08 15.04
CA PRO A 406 39.47 -0.38 13.65
C PRO A 406 38.01 -0.62 13.23
N HIS A 407 37.63 -0.19 12.02
CA HIS A 407 36.32 -0.52 11.44
C HIS A 407 36.29 -1.89 10.73
N LEU A 408 37.44 -2.35 10.22
CA LEU A 408 37.64 -3.63 9.50
C LEU A 408 36.82 -3.79 8.20
N ASP A 409 36.36 -2.70 7.60
CA ASP A 409 35.68 -2.67 6.30
C ASP A 409 36.54 -2.06 5.18
N LYS A 410 37.64 -1.41 5.53
CA LYS A 410 38.56 -0.70 4.65
C LYS A 410 40.00 -0.82 5.14
N VAL A 411 40.95 -0.44 4.28
CA VAL A 411 42.35 -0.28 4.67
C VAL A 411 42.48 0.99 5.50
N GLU A 412 42.91 0.86 6.76
CA GLU A 412 42.95 1.96 7.72
C GLU A 412 44.27 1.95 8.51
N LYS A 413 44.77 3.15 8.82
CA LYS A 413 45.88 3.35 9.75
C LYS A 413 45.34 3.46 11.17
N ILE A 414 45.66 2.49 12.01
CA ILE A 414 44.99 2.32 13.30
C ILE A 414 45.87 2.65 14.50
N PHE A 415 47.19 2.54 14.37
CA PHE A 415 48.14 2.81 15.45
C PHE A 415 49.32 3.60 14.91
N THR A 416 49.75 4.65 15.61
CA THR A 416 50.88 5.49 15.22
C THR A 416 51.62 5.98 16.46
N ILE A 417 52.94 5.83 16.46
CA ILE A 417 53.86 6.39 17.45
C ILE A 417 54.77 7.38 16.73
N VAL A 418 54.85 8.62 17.22
CA VAL A 418 55.73 9.66 16.70
C VAL A 418 56.68 10.07 17.81
N HIS A 419 57.98 10.13 17.52
CA HIS A 419 58.93 10.71 18.46
C HIS A 419 58.86 12.24 18.43
N ASN A 420 58.85 12.89 19.59
CA ASN A 420 58.77 14.34 19.70
C ASN A 420 60.07 15.02 19.24
N TYR A 421 61.21 14.42 19.62
CA TYR A 421 62.54 14.95 19.34
C TYR A 421 63.21 14.38 18.06
N PHE A 422 62.99 13.11 17.72
CA PHE A 422 63.51 12.52 16.47
C PHE A 422 62.49 12.59 15.33
N ASN A 423 62.95 12.53 14.08
CA ASN A 423 62.05 12.33 12.93
C ASN A 423 61.71 10.84 12.73
N HIS A 424 61.37 10.15 13.82
CA HIS A 424 61.05 8.72 13.81
C HIS A 424 59.55 8.51 14.01
N LYS A 425 58.98 7.63 13.18
CA LYS A 425 57.55 7.30 13.20
C LYS A 425 57.34 5.81 12.99
N ILE A 426 56.58 5.20 13.88
CA ILE A 426 56.05 3.84 13.70
C ILE A 426 54.56 3.96 13.39
N HIS A 427 54.06 3.18 12.44
CA HIS A 427 52.62 3.03 12.27
C HIS A 427 52.21 1.65 11.79
N VAL A 428 50.95 1.30 12.06
CA VAL A 428 50.35 0.03 11.65
C VAL A 428 49.09 0.27 10.83
N ASP A 429 49.07 -0.34 9.64
CA ASP A 429 47.91 -0.36 8.75
C ASP A 429 47.23 -1.74 8.81
N ILE A 430 45.90 -1.74 8.71
CA ILE A 430 45.07 -2.96 8.73
C ILE A 430 44.30 -3.13 7.43
N GLU A 431 44.23 -4.37 6.95
CA GLU A 431 43.35 -4.83 5.87
C GLU A 431 42.62 -6.11 6.30
N ALA A 432 41.30 -6.19 6.09
CA ALA A 432 40.47 -7.31 6.54
C ALA A 432 39.67 -7.97 5.40
N TYR A 433 39.56 -9.28 5.47
CA TYR A 433 38.67 -10.10 4.65
C TYR A 433 37.81 -10.98 5.57
N ILE A 434 36.48 -10.87 5.47
CA ILE A 434 35.55 -11.58 6.34
C ILE A 434 34.68 -12.52 5.52
N ASP A 435 34.70 -13.80 5.87
CA ASP A 435 33.85 -14.85 5.32
C ASP A 435 33.09 -15.55 6.46
N SER A 436 31.77 -15.39 6.47
CA SER A 436 30.87 -15.94 7.49
C SER A 436 30.15 -17.22 7.05
N SER A 437 30.59 -17.86 5.97
CA SER A 437 30.12 -19.19 5.61
C SER A 437 30.58 -20.24 6.63
N GLU A 438 29.93 -21.40 6.64
CA GLU A 438 30.46 -22.56 7.34
C GLU A 438 31.81 -22.96 6.75
N ALA A 439 32.79 -23.27 7.61
CA ALA A 439 34.18 -23.48 7.22
C ALA A 439 34.83 -22.29 6.47
N GLY A 440 34.17 -21.12 6.44
CA GLY A 440 34.70 -19.89 5.88
C GLY A 440 35.84 -19.36 6.74
N SER A 441 36.88 -18.83 6.11
CA SER A 441 38.05 -18.30 6.81
C SER A 441 38.14 -16.79 6.62
N SER A 442 38.06 -16.08 7.74
CA SER A 442 38.26 -14.65 7.84
C SER A 442 39.70 -14.35 8.24
N SER A 443 40.30 -13.30 7.67
CA SER A 443 41.69 -12.92 7.94
C SER A 443 41.85 -11.41 8.04
N VAL A 444 42.75 -10.97 8.92
CA VAL A 444 43.15 -9.58 9.07
C VAL A 444 44.66 -9.50 8.98
N LYS A 445 45.14 -8.65 8.08
CA LYS A 445 46.55 -8.37 7.86
C LYS A 445 46.90 -7.04 8.51
N LEU A 446 47.86 -7.07 9.43
CA LEU A 446 48.45 -5.91 10.09
C LEU A 446 49.85 -5.67 9.49
N THR A 447 50.12 -4.49 8.97
CA THR A 447 51.42 -4.17 8.35
C THR A 447 52.11 -3.07 9.14
N LEU A 448 53.32 -3.36 9.64
CA LEU A 448 54.13 -2.47 10.46
C LEU A 448 55.10 -1.69 9.57
N TYR A 449 55.13 -0.37 9.77
CA TYR A 449 56.01 0.56 9.06
C TYR A 449 56.86 1.36 10.04
N TYR A 450 58.13 1.56 9.69
CA TYR A 450 59.03 2.49 10.34
C TYR A 450 59.48 3.55 9.33
N ASN A 451 59.24 4.84 9.61
CA ASN A 451 59.51 5.96 8.71
C ASN A 451 58.95 5.77 7.28
N ASP A 452 57.75 5.17 7.20
CA ASP A 452 57.05 4.81 5.96
C ASP A 452 57.71 3.70 5.12
N ASP A 453 58.79 3.09 5.61
CA ASP A 453 59.34 1.85 5.07
C ASP A 453 58.66 0.64 5.73
N MET A 454 58.21 -0.32 4.90
CA MET A 454 57.55 -1.54 5.38
C MET A 454 58.59 -2.44 6.06
N GLU A 455 58.37 -2.75 7.34
CA GLU A 455 59.24 -3.64 8.11
C GLU A 455 58.72 -5.08 8.02
N GLU A 456 57.49 -5.34 8.46
CA GLU A 456 56.92 -6.68 8.55
C GLU A 456 55.39 -6.69 8.46
N SER A 457 54.80 -7.83 8.08
CA SER A 457 53.34 -8.02 8.05
C SER A 457 52.92 -9.25 8.85
N PHE A 458 51.88 -9.06 9.65
CA PHE A 458 51.34 -10.03 10.60
C PHE A 458 49.91 -10.39 10.18
N ASN A 459 49.58 -11.67 10.13
CA ASN A 459 48.24 -12.13 9.76
C ASN A 459 47.58 -12.85 10.94
N ILE A 460 46.38 -12.42 11.29
CA ILE A 460 45.49 -13.15 12.18
C ILE A 460 44.31 -13.69 11.38
N SER A 461 43.74 -14.80 11.84
CA SER A 461 42.61 -15.43 11.16
C SER A 461 41.63 -16.08 12.11
N TYR A 462 40.38 -16.15 11.68
CA TYR A 462 39.33 -16.90 12.33
C TYR A 462 38.63 -17.78 11.29
N THR A 463 38.55 -19.08 11.53
CA THR A 463 37.84 -20.03 10.68
C THR A 463 36.58 -20.48 11.41
N ASN A 464 35.44 -20.32 10.77
CA ASN A 464 34.15 -20.76 11.29
C ASN A 464 34.08 -22.28 11.39
N GLY A 465 33.38 -22.79 12.41
CA GLY A 465 33.00 -24.19 12.47
C GLY A 465 32.09 -24.59 11.30
N SER A 466 31.92 -25.89 11.13
CA SER A 466 30.88 -26.45 10.26
C SER A 466 30.34 -27.73 10.85
N ALA A 467 29.06 -28.00 10.58
CA ALA A 467 28.39 -29.18 11.08
C ALA A 467 27.72 -29.93 9.93
N ARG A 468 27.52 -31.23 10.12
CA ARG A 468 26.79 -32.07 9.17
C ARG A 468 25.68 -32.78 9.91
N PHE A 469 24.48 -32.75 9.32
CA PHE A 469 23.35 -33.48 9.87
C PHE A 469 23.56 -34.99 9.69
N ASP A 470 23.43 -35.74 10.79
CA ASP A 470 23.50 -37.20 10.80
C ASP A 470 22.09 -37.79 10.85
N GLU A 471 21.66 -38.44 9.77
CA GLU A 471 20.31 -39.00 9.66
C GLU A 471 20.05 -40.17 10.62
N GLU A 472 21.08 -40.87 11.08
CA GLU A 472 20.95 -42.01 11.99
C GLU A 472 20.74 -41.55 13.44
N GLN A 473 21.45 -40.52 13.88
CA GLN A 473 21.38 -39.95 15.23
C GLN A 473 20.36 -38.83 15.36
N GLY A 474 19.91 -38.24 14.24
CA GLY A 474 18.90 -37.20 14.20
C GLY A 474 19.37 -35.85 14.78
N CYS A 475 20.67 -35.61 14.82
CA CYS A 475 21.30 -34.38 15.32
C CYS A 475 22.43 -33.92 14.40
N TYR A 476 22.88 -32.68 14.58
CA TYR A 476 24.09 -32.18 13.93
C TYR A 476 25.36 -32.70 14.62
N LEU A 477 26.32 -33.16 13.82
CA LEU A 477 27.65 -33.58 14.28
C LEU A 477 28.72 -32.61 13.76
N PRO A 478 29.81 -32.40 14.51
CA PRO A 478 30.89 -31.51 14.11
C PRO A 478 31.60 -32.08 12.86
N PHE A 479 31.79 -31.23 11.85
CA PHE A 479 32.57 -31.58 10.66
C PHE A 479 33.92 -30.85 10.64
N ILE A 480 33.92 -29.54 10.90
CA ILE A 480 35.13 -28.72 11.09
C ILE A 480 34.95 -27.92 12.37
N GLN A 481 35.98 -27.92 13.22
CA GLN A 481 36.01 -27.13 14.46
C GLN A 481 36.43 -25.69 14.14
N GLU A 482 35.89 -24.73 14.90
CA GLU A 482 36.33 -23.34 14.84
C GLU A 482 37.81 -23.21 15.24
N GLU A 483 38.50 -22.24 14.63
CA GLU A 483 39.91 -21.97 14.95
C GLU A 483 40.20 -20.47 14.93
N LEU A 484 40.74 -19.95 16.03
CA LEU A 484 41.23 -18.58 16.15
C LEU A 484 42.76 -18.59 16.21
N ASN A 485 43.40 -17.97 15.23
CA ASN A 485 44.85 -17.78 15.19
C ASN A 485 45.21 -16.30 15.35
N ILE A 486 45.65 -15.93 16.55
CA ILE A 486 46.09 -14.58 16.92
C ILE A 486 47.57 -14.52 17.31
N SER A 487 48.32 -15.60 17.09
CA SER A 487 49.75 -15.70 17.47
C SER A 487 50.61 -14.58 16.89
N ALA A 488 50.23 -14.05 15.72
CA ALA A 488 50.92 -12.96 15.07
C ALA A 488 50.82 -11.61 15.81
N LEU A 489 49.83 -11.41 16.69
CA LEU A 489 49.72 -10.18 17.50
C LEU A 489 50.84 -10.06 18.53
N TYR A 490 51.22 -11.18 19.16
CA TYR A 490 52.36 -11.20 20.10
C TYR A 490 53.69 -10.89 19.39
N ASN A 491 53.84 -11.39 18.16
CA ASN A 491 55.01 -11.08 17.34
C ASN A 491 55.03 -9.61 16.92
N LEU A 492 53.86 -9.03 16.60
CA LEU A 492 53.71 -7.61 16.29
C LEU A 492 54.10 -6.73 17.50
N GLU A 493 53.58 -7.05 18.68
CA GLU A 493 53.92 -6.38 19.94
C GLU A 493 55.44 -6.43 20.20
N THR A 494 56.05 -7.60 20.07
CA THR A 494 57.50 -7.77 20.21
C THR A 494 58.28 -6.96 19.17
N ALA A 495 57.81 -6.91 17.92
CA ALA A 495 58.44 -6.14 16.85
C ALA A 495 58.37 -4.63 17.11
N ILE A 496 57.23 -4.14 17.62
CA ILE A 496 57.08 -2.74 18.03
C ILE A 496 58.02 -2.42 19.19
N ASN A 497 58.08 -3.26 20.22
CA ASN A 497 58.96 -3.06 21.38
C ASN A 497 60.43 -3.06 20.99
N ASN A 498 60.87 -3.97 20.11
CA ASN A 498 62.23 -3.95 19.58
C ASN A 498 62.54 -2.65 18.80
N LEU A 499 61.60 -2.15 17.99
CA LEU A 499 61.78 -0.87 17.31
C LEU A 499 61.85 0.31 18.29
N LEU A 500 61.11 0.25 19.38
CA LEU A 500 61.15 1.25 20.44
C LEU A 500 62.50 1.24 21.16
N GLU A 501 63.00 0.07 21.55
CA GLU A 501 64.29 -0.07 22.24
C GLU A 501 65.49 0.27 21.33
N ASP A 502 65.51 -0.24 20.09
CA ASP A 502 66.67 -0.10 19.20
C ASP A 502 66.70 1.24 18.46
N LYS A 503 65.53 1.77 18.05
CA LYS A 503 65.43 2.92 17.13
C LYS A 503 64.76 4.16 17.73
N MET A 504 64.14 4.07 18.91
CA MET A 504 63.48 5.21 19.58
C MET A 504 63.89 5.29 21.05
N LEU A 505 65.18 5.59 21.28
CA LEU A 505 65.76 5.79 22.60
C LEU A 505 64.96 6.81 23.44
N GLU A 506 64.70 6.46 24.70
CA GLU A 506 63.97 7.31 25.64
C GLU A 506 64.81 8.54 26.04
N ILE A 507 64.17 9.71 26.10
CA ILE A 507 64.79 10.99 26.43
C ILE A 507 63.94 11.71 27.47
N GLU A 508 64.51 12.04 28.62
CA GLU A 508 63.83 12.82 29.65
C GLU A 508 63.78 14.31 29.27
N ASP A 509 62.72 15.02 29.70
CA ASP A 509 62.51 16.42 29.31
C ASP A 509 63.61 17.38 29.82
N ASP A 510 64.33 17.01 30.88
CA ASP A 510 65.48 17.76 31.41
C ASP A 510 66.78 17.53 30.61
N GLU A 511 66.81 16.53 29.72
CA GLU A 511 67.90 16.28 28.80
C GLU A 511 67.81 17.12 27.51
N VAL A 512 66.69 17.81 27.30
CA VAL A 512 66.44 18.64 26.11
C VAL A 512 66.45 20.13 26.48
N ALA A 513 67.08 20.93 25.62
CA ALA A 513 67.15 22.36 25.82
C ALA A 513 65.78 23.04 25.69
N SER A 514 65.53 24.01 26.58
CA SER A 514 64.36 24.91 26.58
C SER A 514 64.36 25.94 25.44
N PHE A 515 65.38 25.92 24.57
CA PHE A 515 65.53 26.81 23.41
C PHE A 515 65.58 26.01 22.10
N SER A 516 65.17 26.66 21.01
CA SER A 516 65.03 26.02 19.72
C SER A 516 66.36 25.91 18.95
N CYS A 517 66.46 24.88 18.11
CA CYS A 517 67.60 24.69 17.22
C CYS A 517 67.73 25.84 16.21
N GLN A 518 68.97 26.29 15.99
CA GLN A 518 69.29 27.39 15.05
C GLN A 518 68.93 27.08 13.60
N ASN A 519 68.84 25.80 13.21
CA ASN A 519 68.53 25.37 11.85
C ASN A 519 67.04 25.03 11.65
N CYS A 520 66.50 24.09 12.44
CA CYS A 520 65.14 23.57 12.25
C CYS A 520 64.08 24.23 13.13
N GLN A 521 64.47 25.13 14.05
CA GLN A 521 63.60 25.83 14.99
C GLN A 521 62.79 24.92 15.93
N LYS A 522 63.10 23.62 16.01
CA LYS A 522 62.49 22.68 16.97
C LYS A 522 63.26 22.65 18.29
N TYR A 523 62.54 22.44 19.39
CA TYR A 523 63.07 22.25 20.75
C TYR A 523 63.52 20.80 20.93
N ALA A 524 64.65 20.45 20.33
CA ALA A 524 65.16 19.07 20.29
C ALA A 524 66.68 19.04 20.41
N ILE A 525 67.29 19.96 21.16
CA ILE A 525 68.75 20.02 21.34
C ILE A 525 69.10 19.22 22.59
N ASN A 526 69.98 18.22 22.45
CA ASN A 526 70.45 17.43 23.58
C ASN A 526 71.44 18.24 24.44
N ILE A 527 71.20 18.28 25.75
CA ILE A 527 72.06 18.93 26.75
C ILE A 527 72.62 17.95 27.79
N SER A 528 72.14 16.70 27.80
CA SER A 528 72.63 15.61 28.65
C SER A 528 73.77 14.83 27.97
N ASP A 529 74.75 14.38 28.75
CA ASP A 529 75.76 13.40 28.30
C ASP A 529 75.43 11.96 28.74
N TYR A 530 74.38 11.77 29.53
CA TYR A 530 73.98 10.47 30.09
C TYR A 530 73.31 9.55 29.07
N ASN A 531 72.61 10.10 28.08
CA ASN A 531 71.93 9.34 27.01
C ASN A 531 72.87 8.89 25.88
N GLY A 532 74.18 9.13 25.97
CA GLY A 532 75.18 8.72 24.98
C GLY A 532 75.14 9.52 23.67
N LEU A 533 74.31 10.56 23.59
CA LEU A 533 74.20 11.47 22.45
C LEU A 533 75.12 12.68 22.65
N GLY A 534 75.57 13.29 21.55
CA GLY A 534 76.48 14.44 21.64
C GLY A 534 75.79 15.68 22.21
N ILE A 535 76.42 16.32 23.20
CA ILE A 535 75.97 17.59 23.78
C ILE A 535 75.93 18.68 22.69
N GLY A 536 74.79 19.38 22.58
CA GLY A 536 74.53 20.44 21.61
C GLY A 536 73.95 19.97 20.27
N ILE A 537 73.85 18.66 20.01
CA ILE A 537 73.28 18.14 18.77
C ILE A 537 71.75 18.27 18.80
N CYS A 538 71.17 18.79 17.72
CA CYS A 538 69.74 18.73 17.50
C CYS A 538 69.33 17.32 17.06
N LEU A 539 68.52 16.65 17.85
CA LEU A 539 68.03 15.29 17.64
C LEU A 539 67.10 15.17 16.42
N TYR A 540 66.51 16.28 15.96
CA TYR A 540 65.61 16.29 14.81
C TYR A 540 66.34 16.48 13.46
N CYS A 541 67.41 17.29 13.41
CA CYS A 541 68.09 17.67 12.16
C CYS A 541 69.60 17.50 12.18
N GLU A 542 70.14 16.90 13.24
CA GLU A 542 71.56 16.60 13.47
C GLU A 542 72.50 17.81 13.50
N HIS A 543 71.96 19.04 13.48
CA HIS A 543 72.75 20.26 13.53
C HIS A 543 73.39 20.46 14.92
N ILE A 544 74.67 20.82 14.96
CA ILE A 544 75.41 21.10 16.19
C ILE A 544 75.14 22.55 16.61
N ASN A 545 74.43 22.73 17.72
CA ASN A 545 74.12 24.02 18.34
C ASN A 545 75.16 24.36 19.40
N HIS A 546 75.40 25.65 19.61
CA HIS A 546 76.32 26.11 20.64
C HIS A 546 75.63 26.10 22.01
N VAL A 547 76.07 25.20 22.89
CA VAL A 547 75.63 25.06 24.28
C VAL A 547 76.74 25.54 25.22
N ARG A 548 76.37 26.25 26.30
CA ARG A 548 77.31 26.87 27.24
C ARG A 548 77.45 26.05 28.52
N LYS A 549 78.59 26.21 29.20
CA LYS A 549 78.91 25.55 30.46
C LYS A 549 78.97 26.56 31.61
N CYS A 550 78.53 26.15 32.79
CA CYS A 550 78.55 26.92 34.04
C CYS A 550 79.99 27.29 34.41
N ILE A 551 80.19 28.53 34.84
CA ILE A 551 81.51 29.09 35.16
C ILE A 551 82.08 28.48 36.46
N GLU A 552 81.24 28.04 37.39
CA GLU A 552 81.64 27.47 38.69
C GLU A 552 81.85 25.94 38.65
N CYS A 553 80.89 25.18 38.11
CA CYS A 553 80.93 23.72 38.12
C CYS A 553 81.27 23.07 36.77
N GLY A 554 81.16 23.79 35.65
CA GLY A 554 81.39 23.25 34.32
C GLY A 554 80.21 22.50 33.68
N ASP A 555 79.06 22.40 34.36
CA ASP A 555 77.85 21.72 33.86
C ASP A 555 77.17 22.51 32.74
N VAL A 556 76.45 21.83 31.84
CA VAL A 556 75.75 22.46 30.71
C VAL A 556 74.57 23.31 31.21
N ILE A 557 74.41 24.53 30.68
CA ILE A 557 73.34 25.45 31.06
C ILE A 557 72.16 25.33 30.10
N ASN A 558 70.95 25.15 30.65
CA ASN A 558 69.69 25.13 29.91
C ASN A 558 69.14 26.56 29.63
N SER A 559 69.97 27.44 29.07
CA SER A 559 69.62 28.84 28.77
C SER A 559 70.49 29.39 27.63
N PRO A 560 69.92 30.17 26.69
CA PRO A 560 70.68 30.86 25.65
C PRO A 560 71.35 32.16 26.12
N GLU A 561 71.04 32.63 27.34
CA GLU A 561 71.50 33.93 27.86
C GLU A 561 72.95 33.88 28.39
N ASP A 562 73.64 35.02 28.29
CA ASP A 562 75.00 35.22 28.80
C ASP A 562 74.98 35.32 30.34
N ASP A 563 75.86 34.56 31.00
CA ASP A 563 76.23 34.67 32.43
C ASP A 563 75.26 34.10 33.49
N GLU A 564 74.74 32.89 33.30
CA GLU A 564 73.97 32.20 34.34
C GLU A 564 74.78 31.08 35.04
N LEU A 565 74.83 31.13 36.37
CA LEU A 565 75.12 29.97 37.21
C LEU A 565 74.06 28.89 36.93
N CYS A 566 74.43 27.60 36.93
CA CYS A 566 73.43 26.52 36.84
C CYS A 566 72.45 26.60 38.03
N ASP A 567 71.26 26.03 37.90
CA ASP A 567 70.20 26.16 38.92
C ASP A 567 70.66 25.69 40.31
N SER A 568 71.49 24.65 40.39
CA SER A 568 72.10 24.18 41.64
C SER A 568 73.08 25.19 42.25
N CYS A 569 73.89 25.87 41.43
CA CYS A 569 74.80 26.93 41.88
C CYS A 569 74.05 28.23 42.25
N LYS A 570 72.94 28.55 41.58
CA LYS A 570 72.04 29.66 41.95
C LYS A 570 71.41 29.45 43.33
N ILE A 571 70.97 28.22 43.64
CA ILE A 571 70.38 27.87 44.94
C ILE A 571 71.44 27.93 46.06
N HIS A 572 72.66 27.48 45.80
CA HIS A 572 73.73 27.58 46.80
C HIS A 572 74.17 29.03 47.09
N CYS A 573 74.11 29.93 46.10
CA CYS A 573 74.37 31.36 46.33
C CYS A 573 73.23 32.10 47.07
N THR A 574 72.01 31.56 47.12
CA THR A 574 70.87 32.18 47.84
C THR A 574 70.74 31.76 49.31
N ILE A 575 71.45 30.71 49.74
CA ILE A 575 71.47 30.21 51.14
C ILE A 575 72.72 30.68 51.92
N ALA A 576 73.64 31.40 51.28
CA ALA A 576 74.88 31.93 51.87
C ALA A 576 74.73 33.34 52.45
#